data_AF-A0A7X6UNR8-F1
#
_entry.id   AF-A0A7X6UNR8-F1
#
_cell.length_a   1.000
_cell.length_b   1.000
_cell.length_c   1.000
_cell.angle_alpha   90.00
_cell.angle_beta   90.00
_cell.angle_gamma   90.00
#
_symmetry.space_group_name_H-M   'P 1'
#
loop_
_entity.id
_entity.type
_entity.pdbx_description
1 polymer ?
#
loop_
_entity_poly.entity_id
_entity_poly.type
_entity_poly.pdbx_seq_one_letter_code
_entity_poly.pdbx_strand_id
1 'polypeptide(L)'
;MFVRGLSALLILSLFCGLTSFGVELPDKFPENPFIACNRVELELLKKAYKSDDKSVSKVVEDLVKAADKAIEGELKFPPRGGQHNTFYQCKKCQTALVSLSETRHQCPICKKEYSGYPYDDVIFKRQHGSNLARMLSAAWGYAITDELKYAEFAATVLKGYAERYMNYPFHGSTKGNVLYNALAGGRLYEQTLSEASGMTLQIAPAYDLIYNSGVLSESDKKEIRDKLFVPILKNLAKHNTGINNWQSWHNAAMVTAGALIHDKSWVDRGINDSKNGFLFQLKKSLTPDGLWYESSWGYHFYALQALTASAEAARRLGMDLWDSEDLKKMFTLPTSYTMANGSLPRFGDDVDTNLSRFEFLMEIAYNAYKDPVLLGMVSDKPSLHSIIFDRQEKSTKQPTRPKSLLLEGAGHALLHSAGDAGLSAALSFGGYGGYHGHLDKLSFVFYGYRSELAVDPGRAASQAYRLPIHTEWYKATLSHNAIVVDGASQRAGSGKALLFGSSPEVTAVLAECNSAYRGVDHRRMLVLTPDYLLVVDFLKSTQRRK
;
A
#
# COMPACT_ATOMS: atom_id res chain seq x y z
N MET A 1 17.93 -24.59 71.40
CA MET A 1 17.36 -23.23 71.48
C MET A 1 16.26 -23.11 70.44
N PHE A 2 15.02 -23.01 70.92
CA PHE A 2 13.75 -22.59 70.32
C PHE A 2 13.60 -22.59 68.77
N VAL A 3 12.80 -23.49 68.14
CA VAL A 3 11.30 -23.49 67.96
C VAL A 3 10.93 -22.56 66.78
N ARG A 4 10.13 -22.85 65.73
CA ARG A 4 9.06 -23.78 65.25
C ARG A 4 8.98 -23.49 63.72
N GLY A 5 8.37 -24.22 62.79
CA GLY A 5 7.40 -25.30 62.78
C GLY A 5 6.67 -25.33 61.42
N LEU A 6 6.02 -26.47 61.16
CA LEU A 6 4.89 -26.72 60.26
C LEU A 6 5.06 -26.74 58.73
N SER A 7 5.03 -27.98 58.24
CA SER A 7 4.40 -28.45 57.01
C SER A 7 2.96 -27.95 56.82
N ALA A 8 2.61 -27.51 55.60
CA ALA A 8 1.40 -27.86 54.83
C ALA A 8 1.16 -26.84 53.69
N LEU A 9 0.50 -27.31 52.63
CA LEU A 9 0.07 -26.62 51.39
C LEU A 9 1.12 -26.50 50.28
N LEU A 10 1.15 -27.53 49.46
CA LEU A 10 1.75 -27.53 48.12
C LEU A 10 0.70 -28.00 47.10
N ILE A 11 -0.47 -27.34 47.10
CA ILE A 11 -1.48 -27.38 46.03
C ILE A 11 -2.07 -25.98 45.98
N LEU A 12 -1.68 -25.16 45.00
CA LEU A 12 -2.54 -24.29 44.19
C LEU A 12 -1.69 -23.39 43.28
N SER A 13 -2.24 -23.12 42.09
CA SER A 13 -1.81 -22.19 41.03
C SER A 13 -0.60 -22.59 40.15
N LEU A 14 -0.70 -23.77 39.53
CA LEU A 14 -0.39 -23.89 38.09
C LEU A 14 -1.65 -23.49 37.30
N PHE A 15 -1.96 -22.19 37.26
CA PHE A 15 -2.74 -21.68 36.14
C PHE A 15 -1.74 -21.50 34.99
N CYS A 16 -1.68 -22.52 34.14
CA CYS A 16 -1.14 -22.40 32.79
C CYS A 16 -1.74 -21.14 32.17
N GLY A 17 -0.92 -20.10 32.02
CA GLY A 17 -1.20 -19.02 31.09
C GLY A 17 -1.25 -19.64 29.70
N LEU A 18 -2.45 -19.95 29.23
CA LEU A 18 -2.73 -19.98 27.80
C LEU A 18 -2.39 -18.58 27.30
N THR A 19 -1.17 -18.39 26.81
CA THR A 19 -0.81 -17.18 26.05
C THR A 19 -1.77 -17.12 24.89
N SER A 20 -2.78 -16.24 24.95
CA SER A 20 -3.65 -16.00 23.80
C SER A 20 -2.76 -15.46 22.69
N PHE A 21 -2.54 -16.26 21.65
CA PHE A 21 -1.94 -15.76 20.41
C PHE A 21 -2.99 -14.83 19.76
N GLY A 22 -2.96 -13.55 20.10
CA GLY A 22 -3.87 -12.54 19.57
C GLY A 22 -3.86 -11.26 20.39
N VAL A 23 -4.31 -10.17 19.78
CA VAL A 23 -4.52 -8.88 20.44
C VAL A 23 -5.89 -8.89 21.08
N GLU A 24 -5.96 -8.56 22.37
CA GLU A 24 -7.22 -8.45 23.10
C GLU A 24 -7.98 -7.18 22.69
N LEU A 25 -9.27 -7.32 22.43
CA LEU A 25 -10.12 -6.20 22.02
C LEU A 25 -10.68 -5.49 23.27
N PRO A 26 -10.80 -4.15 23.26
CA PRO A 26 -11.38 -3.40 24.37
C PRO A 26 -12.84 -3.79 24.61
N ASP A 27 -13.32 -3.65 25.86
CA ASP A 27 -14.71 -3.90 26.23
C ASP A 27 -15.71 -2.98 25.54
N LYS A 28 -15.32 -1.74 25.29
CA LYS A 28 -16.12 -0.74 24.59
C LYS A 28 -15.22 0.08 23.67
N PHE A 29 -15.69 0.34 22.46
CA PHE A 29 -15.02 1.29 21.57
C PHE A 29 -15.30 2.74 22.02
N PRO A 30 -14.35 3.67 21.79
CA PRO A 30 -14.51 5.08 22.12
C PRO A 30 -15.68 5.75 21.37
N GLU A 31 -16.01 6.98 21.76
CA GLU A 31 -16.98 7.81 21.04
C GLU A 31 -16.37 8.47 19.82
N ASN A 32 -17.15 8.62 18.75
CA ASN A 32 -16.69 9.24 17.51
C ASN A 32 -16.26 10.72 17.68
N PRO A 33 -15.29 11.20 16.89
CA PRO A 33 -14.51 10.42 15.92
C PRO A 33 -13.43 9.57 16.60
N PHE A 34 -13.17 8.38 16.07
CA PHE A 34 -12.09 7.50 16.52
C PHE A 34 -11.42 6.69 15.40
N ILE A 35 -11.84 6.85 14.14
CA ILE A 35 -11.22 6.22 12.97
C ILE A 35 -10.38 7.21 12.19
N ALA A 36 -10.96 8.35 11.79
CA ALA A 36 -10.25 9.37 11.02
C ALA A 36 -9.20 10.09 11.87
N CYS A 37 -9.62 10.46 13.08
CA CYS A 37 -8.82 11.01 14.17
C CYS A 37 -9.52 10.70 15.49
N ASN A 38 -8.85 10.88 16.63
CA ASN A 38 -9.54 10.94 17.92
C ASN A 38 -9.85 12.40 18.32
N ARG A 39 -10.58 12.60 19.42
CA ARG A 39 -10.93 13.96 19.91
C ARG A 39 -9.72 14.86 20.17
N VAL A 40 -8.64 14.33 20.74
CA VAL A 40 -7.42 15.11 21.03
C VAL A 40 -6.76 15.57 19.73
N GLU A 41 -6.62 14.66 18.78
CA GLU A 41 -6.10 14.91 17.44
C GLU A 41 -6.94 15.95 16.67
N LEU A 42 -8.28 15.89 16.81
CA LEU A 42 -9.18 16.86 16.19
C LEU A 42 -9.03 18.26 16.80
N GLU A 43 -8.90 18.37 18.12
CA GLU A 43 -8.68 19.66 18.79
C GLU A 43 -7.36 20.31 18.36
N LEU A 44 -6.31 19.52 18.12
CA LEU A 44 -5.06 20.03 17.55
C LEU A 44 -5.27 20.64 16.16
N LEU A 45 -6.08 20.01 15.31
CA LEU A 45 -6.43 20.57 14.00
C LEU A 45 -7.28 21.84 14.11
N LYS A 46 -8.27 21.87 15.00
CA LYS A 46 -9.07 23.08 15.26
C LYS A 46 -8.21 24.23 15.77
N LYS A 47 -7.24 23.94 16.64
CA LYS A 47 -6.26 24.92 17.12
C LYS A 47 -5.35 25.40 15.98
N ALA A 48 -4.84 24.48 15.16
CA ALA A 48 -4.01 24.80 14.00
C ALA A 48 -4.75 25.69 12.98
N TYR A 49 -6.04 25.44 12.74
CA TYR A 49 -6.87 26.29 11.87
C TYR A 49 -6.96 27.75 12.35
N LYS A 50 -6.98 27.95 13.67
CA LYS A 50 -7.04 29.28 14.31
C LYS A 50 -5.64 29.86 14.62
N SER A 51 -4.57 29.19 14.20
CA SER A 51 -3.20 29.59 14.51
C SER A 51 -2.79 30.86 13.75
N ASP A 52 -2.01 31.73 14.42
CA ASP A 52 -1.35 32.87 13.78
C ASP A 52 -0.15 32.44 12.92
N ASP A 53 0.41 31.25 13.16
CA ASP A 53 1.44 30.68 12.31
C ASP A 53 0.84 30.22 10.98
N LYS A 54 1.07 31.00 9.93
CA LYS A 54 0.58 30.75 8.58
C LYS A 54 1.12 29.47 7.96
N SER A 55 2.27 28.94 8.38
CA SER A 55 2.76 27.66 7.88
C SER A 55 1.91 26.49 8.38
N VAL A 56 1.38 26.61 9.59
CA VAL A 56 0.50 25.62 10.24
C VAL A 56 -0.96 25.84 9.81
N SER A 57 -1.47 27.06 9.90
CA SER A 57 -2.86 27.36 9.56
C SER A 57 -3.19 27.00 8.11
N LYS A 58 -2.25 27.26 7.19
CA LYS A 58 -2.40 26.98 5.76
C LYS A 58 -2.71 25.50 5.46
N VAL A 59 -2.11 24.56 6.19
CA VAL A 59 -2.36 23.12 5.99
C VAL A 59 -3.83 22.79 6.25
N VAL A 60 -4.39 23.34 7.33
CA VAL A 60 -5.78 23.07 7.74
C VAL A 60 -6.77 23.91 6.93
N GLU A 61 -6.42 25.16 6.62
CA GLU A 61 -7.17 26.01 5.68
C GLU A 61 -7.33 25.35 4.31
N ASP A 62 -6.31 24.63 3.82
CA ASP A 62 -6.38 23.94 2.54
C ASP A 62 -7.33 22.73 2.56
N LEU A 63 -7.50 22.08 3.72
CA LEU A 63 -8.56 21.07 3.91
C LEU A 63 -9.95 21.71 3.88
N VAL A 64 -10.13 22.87 4.52
CA VAL A 64 -11.41 23.60 4.48
C VAL A 64 -11.71 24.12 3.07
N LYS A 65 -10.72 24.64 2.34
CA LYS A 65 -10.89 25.03 0.93
C LYS A 65 -11.22 23.84 0.03
N ALA A 66 -10.66 22.66 0.31
CA ALA A 66 -11.04 21.44 -0.38
C ALA A 66 -12.49 21.04 -0.06
N ALA A 67 -12.96 21.26 1.17
CA ALA A 67 -14.35 21.07 1.57
C ALA A 67 -15.31 22.03 0.85
N ASP A 68 -14.96 23.31 0.74
CA ASP A 68 -15.72 24.30 -0.05
C ASP A 68 -15.88 23.83 -1.49
N LYS A 69 -14.78 23.48 -2.14
CA LYS A 69 -14.80 22.96 -3.51
C LYS A 69 -15.56 21.63 -3.63
N ALA A 70 -15.54 20.81 -2.58
CA ALA A 70 -16.19 19.50 -2.61
C ALA A 70 -17.72 19.62 -2.63
N ILE A 71 -18.29 20.61 -1.95
CA ILE A 71 -19.75 20.82 -1.90
C ILE A 71 -20.29 21.60 -3.11
N GLU A 72 -19.41 22.20 -3.92
CA GLU A 72 -19.77 22.85 -5.18
C GLU A 72 -20.19 21.85 -6.26
N GLY A 73 -21.09 22.30 -7.14
CA GLY A 73 -21.50 21.55 -8.33
C GLY A 73 -22.41 20.36 -8.05
N GLU A 74 -23.03 19.86 -9.12
CA GLU A 74 -24.01 18.78 -9.04
C GLU A 74 -23.38 17.48 -8.52
N LEU A 75 -24.09 16.80 -7.62
CA LEU A 75 -23.74 15.45 -7.17
C LEU A 75 -24.44 14.42 -8.06
N LYS A 76 -23.67 13.76 -8.92
CA LYS A 76 -24.18 12.69 -9.80
C LYS A 76 -23.72 11.33 -9.30
N PHE A 77 -24.67 10.46 -8.97
CA PHE A 77 -24.39 9.05 -8.72
C PHE A 77 -24.41 8.28 -10.04
N PRO A 78 -23.35 7.52 -10.37
CA PRO A 78 -23.38 6.64 -11.53
C PRO A 78 -24.57 5.66 -11.49
N PRO A 79 -25.07 5.24 -12.66
CA PRO A 79 -26.24 4.35 -12.74
C PRO A 79 -25.94 2.91 -12.27
N ARG A 80 -24.66 2.53 -12.19
CA ARG A 80 -24.17 1.22 -11.75
C ARG A 80 -22.71 1.34 -11.31
N GLY A 81 -22.17 0.26 -10.74
CA GLY A 81 -20.78 0.17 -10.33
C GLY A 81 -19.75 0.39 -11.44
N GLY A 82 -18.53 0.69 -11.03
CA GLY A 82 -17.43 1.02 -11.93
C GLY A 82 -16.53 -0.17 -12.29
N GLN A 83 -15.75 -0.04 -13.37
CA GLN A 83 -14.90 -1.12 -13.91
C GLN A 83 -13.40 -0.77 -13.89
N HIS A 84 -12.55 -1.81 -13.91
CA HIS A 84 -11.09 -1.68 -13.81
C HIS A 84 -10.48 -0.92 -15.00
N ASN A 85 -9.49 -0.05 -14.73
CA ASN A 85 -8.85 0.77 -15.77
C ASN A 85 -8.14 -0.05 -16.87
N THR A 86 -7.87 -1.33 -16.63
CA THR A 86 -7.33 -2.25 -17.66
C THR A 86 -8.23 -2.39 -18.88
N PHE A 87 -9.52 -2.10 -18.76
CA PHE A 87 -10.45 -2.13 -19.88
C PHE A 87 -10.43 -0.84 -20.71
N TYR A 88 -9.87 0.24 -20.18
CA TYR A 88 -9.91 1.57 -20.79
C TYR A 88 -8.74 1.80 -21.75
N GLN A 89 -8.61 0.88 -22.71
CA GLN A 89 -7.44 0.77 -23.58
C GLN A 89 -7.86 0.52 -25.02
N CYS A 90 -7.18 1.18 -25.95
CA CYS A 90 -7.31 0.88 -27.36
C CYS A 90 -6.64 -0.46 -27.68
N LYS A 91 -7.41 -1.46 -28.08
CA LYS A 91 -6.88 -2.78 -28.45
C LYS A 91 -5.80 -2.74 -29.54
N LYS A 92 -5.97 -1.89 -30.56
CA LYS A 92 -5.04 -1.80 -31.70
C LYS A 92 -3.75 -1.09 -31.32
N CYS A 93 -3.85 0.03 -30.60
CA CYS A 93 -2.72 0.90 -30.29
C CYS A 93 -2.08 0.60 -28.93
N GLN A 94 -2.66 -0.30 -28.13
CA GLN A 94 -2.21 -0.67 -26.78
C GLN A 94 -1.95 0.56 -25.89
N THR A 95 -2.82 1.57 -25.97
CA THR A 95 -2.72 2.83 -25.23
C THR A 95 -4.04 3.22 -24.59
N ALA A 96 -3.98 4.01 -23.51
CA ALA A 96 -5.15 4.44 -22.77
C ALA A 96 -6.08 5.28 -23.65
N LEU A 97 -7.39 5.13 -23.44
CA LEU A 97 -8.40 5.97 -24.09
C LEU A 97 -8.46 7.35 -23.40
N VAL A 98 -8.99 8.33 -24.12
CA VAL A 98 -9.35 9.66 -23.60
C VAL A 98 -10.88 9.76 -23.59
N SER A 99 -11.45 10.26 -22.50
CA SER A 99 -12.90 10.48 -22.41
C SER A 99 -13.27 11.77 -23.14
N LEU A 100 -14.20 11.67 -24.09
CA LEU A 100 -14.83 12.82 -24.78
C LEU A 100 -16.14 13.20 -24.10
N SER A 101 -16.87 12.20 -23.59
CA SER A 101 -18.03 12.35 -22.70
C SER A 101 -18.14 11.11 -21.80
N GLU A 102 -19.17 11.04 -20.95
CA GLU A 102 -19.43 9.88 -20.08
C GLU A 102 -19.58 8.56 -20.87
N THR A 103 -20.06 8.63 -22.12
CA THR A 103 -20.36 7.47 -22.97
C THR A 103 -19.55 7.42 -24.26
N ARG A 104 -18.62 8.36 -24.47
CA ARG A 104 -17.75 8.40 -25.65
C ARG A 104 -16.30 8.53 -25.24
N HIS A 105 -15.49 7.58 -25.69
CA HIS A 105 -14.07 7.49 -25.38
C HIS A 105 -13.30 7.27 -26.67
N GLN A 106 -12.16 7.91 -26.85
CA GLN A 106 -11.41 7.86 -28.10
C GLN A 106 -9.96 7.46 -27.88
N CYS A 107 -9.42 6.64 -28.78
CA CYS A 107 -7.98 6.41 -28.84
C CYS A 107 -7.26 7.69 -29.33
N PRO A 108 -6.26 8.21 -28.60
CA PRO A 108 -5.56 9.42 -29.00
C PRO A 108 -4.76 9.24 -30.31
N ILE A 109 -4.38 8.00 -30.65
CA ILE A 109 -3.56 7.67 -31.83
C ILE A 109 -4.44 7.40 -33.05
N CYS A 110 -5.22 6.31 -33.03
CA CYS A 110 -5.99 5.89 -34.21
C CYS A 110 -7.38 6.52 -34.32
N LYS A 111 -7.76 7.38 -33.37
CA LYS A 111 -9.05 8.09 -33.32
C LYS A 111 -10.30 7.21 -33.26
N LYS A 112 -10.14 5.90 -33.09
CA LYS A 112 -11.25 4.96 -32.88
C LYS A 112 -12.03 5.32 -31.61
N GLU A 113 -13.34 5.43 -31.73
CA GLU A 113 -14.25 5.63 -30.61
C GLU A 113 -14.68 4.28 -29.97
N TYR A 114 -14.94 4.35 -28.68
CA TYR A 114 -15.37 3.28 -27.80
C TYR A 114 -16.51 3.81 -26.93
N SER A 115 -17.51 2.97 -26.68
CA SER A 115 -18.68 3.30 -25.87
C SER A 115 -19.28 2.03 -25.26
N GLY A 116 -20.13 2.19 -24.26
CA GLY A 116 -20.83 1.08 -23.60
C GLY A 116 -19.92 0.27 -22.67
N TYR A 117 -20.47 -0.83 -22.14
CA TYR A 117 -19.72 -1.73 -21.29
C TYR A 117 -18.52 -2.35 -22.04
N PRO A 118 -17.31 -2.38 -21.46
CA PRO A 118 -16.93 -1.92 -20.11
C PRO A 118 -16.34 -0.50 -20.04
N TYR A 119 -16.31 0.26 -21.13
CA TYR A 119 -15.56 1.53 -21.21
C TYR A 119 -16.21 2.65 -20.38
N ASP A 120 -17.53 2.80 -20.48
CA ASP A 120 -18.30 3.80 -19.71
C ASP A 120 -18.16 3.54 -18.21
N ASP A 121 -18.18 2.26 -17.82
CA ASP A 121 -18.06 1.81 -16.43
C ASP A 121 -16.70 2.17 -15.81
N VAL A 122 -15.63 2.33 -16.60
CA VAL A 122 -14.36 2.86 -16.08
C VAL A 122 -14.50 4.33 -15.67
N ILE A 123 -15.29 5.11 -16.41
CA ILE A 123 -15.61 6.49 -16.02
C ILE A 123 -16.50 6.50 -14.78
N PHE A 124 -17.44 5.57 -14.65
CA PHE A 124 -18.24 5.42 -13.43
C PHE A 124 -17.38 5.13 -12.21
N LYS A 125 -16.33 4.30 -12.33
CA LYS A 125 -15.35 4.09 -11.25
C LYS A 125 -14.71 5.41 -10.80
N ARG A 126 -14.28 6.24 -11.75
CA ARG A 126 -13.67 7.55 -11.46
C ARG A 126 -14.67 8.49 -10.79
N GLN A 127 -15.93 8.49 -11.25
CA GLN A 127 -16.99 9.28 -10.64
C GLN A 127 -17.32 8.81 -9.22
N HIS A 128 -17.37 7.50 -8.97
CA HIS A 128 -17.56 6.96 -7.62
C HIS A 128 -16.44 7.43 -6.69
N GLY A 129 -15.18 7.27 -7.10
CA GLY A 129 -14.03 7.76 -6.34
C GLY A 129 -14.05 9.27 -6.09
N SER A 130 -14.50 10.06 -7.08
CA SER A 130 -14.68 11.51 -6.96
C SER A 130 -15.75 11.86 -5.92
N ASN A 131 -16.93 11.22 -5.97
CA ASN A 131 -17.99 11.44 -4.99
C ASN A 131 -17.54 11.10 -3.57
N LEU A 132 -16.83 9.97 -3.39
CA LEU A 132 -16.31 9.58 -2.08
C LEU A 132 -15.19 10.51 -1.59
N ALA A 133 -14.33 11.03 -2.47
CA ALA A 133 -13.31 12.01 -2.12
C ALA A 133 -13.93 13.36 -1.72
N ARG A 134 -14.96 13.81 -2.44
CA ARG A 134 -15.74 15.02 -2.10
C ARG A 134 -16.41 14.86 -0.73
N MET A 135 -17.04 13.72 -0.48
CA MET A 135 -17.65 13.38 0.81
C MET A 135 -16.66 13.46 1.97
N LEU A 136 -15.48 12.83 1.82
CA LEU A 136 -14.45 12.88 2.86
C LEU A 136 -13.92 14.30 3.09
N SER A 137 -13.70 15.07 2.00
CA SER A 137 -13.24 16.46 2.11
C SER A 137 -14.26 17.32 2.86
N ALA A 138 -15.55 17.17 2.55
CA ALA A 138 -16.62 17.83 3.29
C ALA A 138 -16.68 17.38 4.76
N ALA A 139 -16.53 16.09 5.04
CA ALA A 139 -16.50 15.58 6.42
C ALA A 139 -15.35 16.20 7.24
N TRP A 140 -14.16 16.36 6.66
CA TRP A 140 -13.06 17.10 7.28
C TRP A 140 -13.37 18.58 7.48
N GLY A 141 -13.98 19.23 6.48
CA GLY A 141 -14.44 20.61 6.60
C GLY A 141 -15.36 20.81 7.80
N TYR A 142 -16.38 19.94 7.95
CA TYR A 142 -17.26 19.94 9.12
C TYR A 142 -16.47 19.75 10.42
N ALA A 143 -15.62 18.72 10.49
CA ALA A 143 -14.91 18.40 11.72
C ALA A 143 -14.00 19.55 12.20
N ILE A 144 -13.45 20.34 11.27
CA ILE A 144 -12.56 21.48 11.58
C ILE A 144 -13.35 22.74 11.92
N THR A 145 -14.42 23.06 11.17
CA THR A 145 -15.11 24.36 11.27
C THR A 145 -16.42 24.33 12.05
N ASP A 146 -16.96 23.14 12.33
CA ASP A 146 -18.29 22.91 12.88
C ASP A 146 -19.45 23.44 11.98
N GLU A 147 -19.18 23.79 10.71
CA GLU A 147 -20.21 24.25 9.78
C GLU A 147 -21.04 23.09 9.21
N LEU A 148 -22.33 23.06 9.53
CA LEU A 148 -23.24 21.97 9.17
C LEU A 148 -23.38 21.73 7.67
N LYS A 149 -23.20 22.76 6.83
CA LYS A 149 -23.28 22.63 5.35
C LYS A 149 -22.38 21.52 4.80
N TYR A 150 -21.20 21.32 5.41
CA TYR A 150 -20.29 20.27 4.97
C TYR A 150 -20.74 18.88 5.45
N ALA A 151 -21.25 18.78 6.68
CA ALA A 151 -21.83 17.53 7.20
C ALA A 151 -23.06 17.10 6.41
N GLU A 152 -23.94 18.04 6.05
CA GLU A 152 -25.13 17.80 5.23
C GLU A 152 -24.77 17.23 3.85
N PHE A 153 -23.74 17.79 3.20
CA PHE A 153 -23.24 17.25 1.94
C PHE A 153 -22.67 15.83 2.11
N ALA A 154 -21.82 15.61 3.12
CA ALA A 154 -21.25 14.30 3.39
C ALA A 154 -22.34 13.25 3.69
N ALA A 155 -23.35 13.63 4.47
CA ALA A 155 -24.53 12.80 4.76
C ALA A 155 -25.34 12.50 3.50
N THR A 156 -25.52 13.48 2.60
CA THR A 156 -26.19 13.28 1.30
C THR A 156 -25.47 12.22 0.47
N VAL A 157 -24.14 12.24 0.41
CA VAL A 157 -23.36 11.23 -0.31
C VAL A 157 -23.46 9.85 0.34
N LEU A 158 -23.31 9.76 1.68
CA LEU A 158 -23.41 8.49 2.43
C LEU A 158 -24.78 7.83 2.25
N LYS A 159 -25.86 8.59 2.45
CA LYS A 159 -27.23 8.12 2.27
C LYS A 159 -27.50 7.72 0.83
N GLY A 160 -27.02 8.51 -0.13
CA GLY A 160 -27.18 8.21 -1.55
C GLY A 160 -26.52 6.87 -1.95
N TYR A 161 -25.37 6.54 -1.37
CA TYR A 161 -24.75 5.22 -1.56
C TYR A 161 -25.44 4.12 -0.76
N ALA A 162 -25.90 4.36 0.46
CA ALA A 162 -26.67 3.38 1.23
C ALA A 162 -27.97 2.97 0.52
N GLU A 163 -28.65 3.92 -0.14
CA GLU A 163 -29.84 3.68 -0.95
C GLU A 163 -29.55 2.81 -2.19
N ARG A 164 -28.37 3.00 -2.81
CA ARG A 164 -28.05 2.43 -4.13
C ARG A 164 -27.21 1.16 -4.09
N TYR A 165 -26.38 0.97 -3.08
CA TYR A 165 -25.33 -0.07 -3.07
C TYR A 165 -25.89 -1.45 -3.38
N MET A 166 -26.98 -1.85 -2.72
CA MET A 166 -27.61 -3.16 -2.93
C MET A 166 -28.34 -3.29 -4.27
N ASN A 167 -28.74 -2.18 -4.88
CA ASN A 167 -29.39 -2.11 -6.19
C ASN A 167 -28.39 -2.11 -7.34
N TYR A 168 -27.14 -1.71 -7.10
CA TYR A 168 -26.09 -1.82 -8.11
C TYR A 168 -25.81 -3.29 -8.44
N PRO A 169 -25.75 -3.66 -9.74
CA PRO A 169 -25.43 -5.01 -10.15
C PRO A 169 -24.08 -5.47 -9.58
N PHE A 170 -24.07 -6.68 -9.03
CA PHE A 170 -22.84 -7.33 -8.64
C PHE A 170 -22.02 -7.69 -9.88
N HIS A 171 -20.74 -7.34 -9.90
CA HIS A 171 -19.87 -7.51 -11.06
C HIS A 171 -18.41 -7.70 -10.65
N GLY A 172 -17.57 -8.16 -11.58
CA GLY A 172 -16.17 -8.47 -11.31
C GLY A 172 -15.20 -7.81 -12.29
N SER A 173 -13.93 -7.77 -11.91
CA SER A 173 -12.84 -7.18 -12.67
C SER A 173 -12.37 -8.05 -13.84
N THR A 174 -12.82 -9.31 -13.93
CA THR A 174 -12.41 -10.28 -14.94
C THR A 174 -13.50 -10.55 -15.97
N LYS A 175 -13.16 -10.64 -17.28
CA LYS A 175 -14.14 -10.97 -18.32
C LYS A 175 -14.24 -12.50 -18.45
N GLY A 176 -15.43 -13.07 -18.33
CA GLY A 176 -15.68 -14.50 -18.56
C GLY A 176 -15.31 -15.44 -17.41
N ASN A 177 -14.76 -14.94 -16.30
CA ASN A 177 -14.46 -15.77 -15.13
C ASN A 177 -15.54 -15.62 -14.05
N VAL A 178 -16.66 -16.34 -14.24
CA VAL A 178 -17.85 -16.22 -13.38
C VAL A 178 -17.54 -16.63 -11.94
N LEU A 179 -16.82 -17.73 -11.72
CA LEU A 179 -16.49 -18.23 -10.38
C LEU A 179 -15.59 -17.26 -9.61
N TYR A 180 -14.52 -16.74 -10.26
CA TYR A 180 -13.66 -15.74 -9.63
C TYR A 180 -14.44 -14.47 -9.32
N ASN A 181 -15.24 -13.98 -10.27
CA ASN A 181 -16.01 -12.76 -10.06
C ASN A 181 -17.04 -12.90 -8.94
N ALA A 182 -17.65 -14.08 -8.77
CA ALA A 182 -18.59 -14.35 -7.68
C ALA A 182 -17.94 -14.25 -6.29
N LEU A 183 -16.63 -14.53 -6.19
CA LEU A 183 -15.86 -14.40 -4.96
C LEU A 183 -15.25 -12.99 -4.81
N ALA A 184 -14.53 -12.54 -5.83
CA ALA A 184 -13.66 -11.37 -5.77
C ALA A 184 -14.32 -10.07 -6.24
N GLY A 185 -15.54 -10.10 -6.77
CA GLY A 185 -16.27 -8.94 -7.30
C GLY A 185 -16.85 -8.00 -6.24
N GLY A 186 -17.53 -6.95 -6.70
CA GLY A 186 -18.17 -5.94 -5.85
C GLY A 186 -19.40 -5.33 -6.52
N ARG A 187 -19.87 -4.20 -5.98
CA ARG A 187 -21.08 -3.49 -6.45
C ARG A 187 -20.81 -2.03 -6.75
N LEU A 188 -20.06 -1.34 -5.90
CA LEU A 188 -19.58 0.01 -6.16
C LEU A 188 -18.36 -0.05 -7.08
N TYR A 189 -17.46 -0.99 -6.77
CA TYR A 189 -16.28 -1.28 -7.55
C TYR A 189 -16.28 -2.71 -8.04
N GLU A 190 -15.44 -2.98 -9.02
CA GLU A 190 -15.35 -4.27 -9.72
C GLU A 190 -14.67 -5.37 -8.91
N GLN A 191 -14.16 -5.07 -7.73
CA GLN A 191 -13.41 -6.03 -6.93
C GLN A 191 -13.38 -5.66 -5.44
N THR A 192 -13.31 -6.69 -4.59
CA THR A 192 -13.25 -6.56 -3.13
C THR A 192 -12.06 -5.71 -2.66
N LEU A 193 -10.91 -5.70 -3.35
CA LEU A 193 -9.81 -4.79 -3.04
C LEU A 193 -10.22 -3.31 -3.11
N SER A 194 -10.92 -2.93 -4.19
CA SER A 194 -11.35 -1.54 -4.39
C SER A 194 -12.47 -1.17 -3.42
N GLU A 195 -13.38 -2.11 -3.12
CA GLU A 195 -14.40 -1.93 -2.07
C GLU A 195 -13.76 -1.70 -0.70
N ALA A 196 -12.75 -2.50 -0.34
CA ALA A 196 -12.08 -2.41 0.95
C ALA A 196 -11.27 -1.13 1.12
N SER A 197 -10.51 -0.72 0.09
CA SER A 197 -9.76 0.54 0.10
C SER A 197 -10.69 1.76 0.12
N GLY A 198 -11.77 1.76 -0.67
CA GLY A 198 -12.79 2.83 -0.62
C GLY A 198 -13.51 2.91 0.73
N MET A 199 -13.81 1.76 1.34
CA MET A 199 -14.34 1.71 2.70
C MET A 199 -13.39 2.34 3.71
N THR A 200 -12.12 1.89 3.72
CA THR A 200 -11.10 2.28 4.71
C THR A 200 -10.71 3.75 4.57
N LEU A 201 -10.47 4.22 3.33
CA LEU A 201 -9.89 5.53 3.09
C LEU A 201 -10.91 6.66 2.98
N GLN A 202 -12.18 6.36 2.69
CA GLN A 202 -13.17 7.40 2.37
C GLN A 202 -14.48 7.24 3.12
N ILE A 203 -15.12 6.06 3.06
CA ILE A 203 -16.47 5.86 3.63
C ILE A 203 -16.43 5.87 5.16
N ALA A 204 -15.61 4.99 5.76
CA ALA A 204 -15.46 4.89 7.20
C ALA A 204 -15.03 6.21 7.86
N PRO A 205 -13.93 6.88 7.42
CA PRO A 205 -13.51 8.14 8.04
C PRO A 205 -14.53 9.27 7.85
N ALA A 206 -15.23 9.37 6.71
CA ALA A 206 -16.25 10.40 6.53
C ALA A 206 -17.45 10.20 7.47
N TYR A 207 -17.93 8.96 7.60
CA TYR A 207 -19.01 8.62 8.53
C TYR A 207 -18.61 8.90 9.99
N ASP A 208 -17.39 8.53 10.37
CA ASP A 208 -16.81 8.77 11.69
C ASP A 208 -16.80 10.26 12.06
N LEU A 209 -16.33 11.12 11.15
CA LEU A 209 -16.20 12.56 11.38
C LEU A 209 -17.56 13.26 11.54
N ILE A 210 -18.60 12.84 10.81
CA ILE A 210 -19.92 13.47 10.87
C ILE A 210 -20.90 12.78 11.83
N TYR A 211 -20.50 11.68 12.48
CA TYR A 211 -21.40 10.82 13.26
C TYR A 211 -22.21 11.59 14.32
N ASN A 212 -21.55 12.53 15.00
CA ASN A 212 -22.11 13.35 16.09
C ASN A 212 -22.59 14.74 15.64
N SER A 213 -22.69 15.00 14.33
CA SER A 213 -23.09 16.32 13.80
C SER A 213 -24.57 16.65 13.96
N GLY A 214 -25.42 15.66 14.26
CA GLY A 214 -26.87 15.81 14.33
C GLY A 214 -27.58 15.76 12.98
N VAL A 215 -26.87 15.72 11.84
CA VAL A 215 -27.49 15.66 10.50
C VAL A 215 -27.91 14.24 10.09
N LEU A 216 -27.37 13.21 10.76
CA LEU A 216 -27.75 11.81 10.58
C LEU A 216 -28.69 11.39 11.70
N SER A 217 -29.94 11.08 11.37
CA SER A 217 -30.86 10.46 12.31
C SER A 217 -30.43 9.03 12.67
N GLU A 218 -30.96 8.48 13.75
CA GLU A 218 -30.73 7.07 14.10
C GLU A 218 -31.22 6.10 12.99
N SER A 219 -32.26 6.50 12.25
CA SER A 219 -32.71 5.76 11.07
C SER A 219 -31.66 5.82 9.95
N ASP A 220 -31.10 6.99 9.65
CA ASP A 220 -30.04 7.12 8.63
C ASP A 220 -28.81 6.29 9.00
N LYS A 221 -28.36 6.34 10.27
CA LYS A 221 -27.25 5.54 10.78
C LYS A 221 -27.52 4.04 10.61
N LYS A 222 -28.74 3.59 10.94
CA LYS A 222 -29.16 2.19 10.75
C LYS A 222 -29.18 1.80 9.27
N GLU A 223 -29.67 2.65 8.37
CA GLU A 223 -29.68 2.37 6.94
C GLU A 223 -28.26 2.29 6.36
N ILE A 224 -27.37 3.22 6.72
CA ILE A 224 -25.96 3.21 6.31
C ILE A 224 -25.29 1.92 6.80
N ARG A 225 -25.53 1.53 8.05
CA ARG A 225 -25.03 0.26 8.60
C ARG A 225 -25.52 -0.94 7.78
N ASP A 226 -26.84 -1.06 7.63
CA ASP A 226 -27.47 -2.29 7.12
C ASP A 226 -27.39 -2.43 5.60
N LYS A 227 -27.34 -1.31 4.86
CA LYS A 227 -27.37 -1.29 3.39
C LYS A 227 -26.02 -0.97 2.74
N LEU A 228 -25.04 -0.43 3.48
CA LEU A 228 -23.70 -0.13 2.97
C LEU A 228 -22.59 -0.89 3.72
N PHE A 229 -22.43 -0.66 5.02
CA PHE A 229 -21.28 -1.19 5.78
C PHE A 229 -21.32 -2.72 5.89
N VAL A 230 -22.40 -3.27 6.42
CA VAL A 230 -22.55 -4.73 6.62
C VAL A 230 -22.47 -5.49 5.28
N PRO A 231 -23.15 -5.05 4.20
CA PRO A 231 -23.01 -5.69 2.90
C PRO A 231 -21.60 -5.67 2.32
N ILE A 232 -20.85 -4.56 2.46
CA ILE A 232 -19.45 -4.49 2.03
C ILE A 232 -18.63 -5.48 2.85
N LEU A 233 -18.68 -5.44 4.18
CA LEU A 233 -17.92 -6.34 5.06
C LEU A 233 -18.21 -7.82 4.77
N LYS A 234 -19.49 -8.19 4.61
CA LYS A 234 -19.89 -9.55 4.21
C LYS A 234 -19.38 -9.95 2.84
N ASN A 235 -19.20 -9.00 1.91
CA ASN A 235 -18.63 -9.29 0.61
C ASN A 235 -17.12 -9.56 0.71
N LEU A 236 -16.38 -8.71 1.44
CA LEU A 236 -14.95 -8.91 1.70
C LEU A 236 -14.69 -10.26 2.39
N ALA A 237 -15.51 -10.61 3.37
CA ALA A 237 -15.45 -11.84 4.14
C ALA A 237 -15.54 -13.14 3.33
N LYS A 238 -16.10 -13.09 2.10
CA LYS A 238 -16.21 -14.25 1.20
C LYS A 238 -14.90 -14.54 0.46
N HIS A 239 -14.00 -13.57 0.38
CA HIS A 239 -12.80 -13.65 -0.43
C HIS A 239 -11.53 -13.54 0.41
N ASN A 240 -11.24 -14.59 1.17
CA ASN A 240 -9.96 -14.72 1.86
C ASN A 240 -8.84 -14.92 0.83
N THR A 241 -7.82 -14.08 0.84
CA THR A 241 -6.72 -14.10 -0.15
C THR A 241 -5.36 -14.51 0.44
N GLY A 242 -5.29 -14.85 1.73
CA GLY A 242 -4.06 -15.31 2.37
C GLY A 242 -2.95 -14.26 2.28
N ILE A 243 -1.75 -14.66 1.86
CA ILE A 243 -0.62 -13.74 1.62
C ILE A 243 -0.93 -12.90 0.38
N ASN A 244 -1.46 -11.69 0.58
CA ASN A 244 -1.84 -10.77 -0.49
C ASN A 244 -2.11 -9.35 0.04
N ASN A 245 -1.81 -8.33 -0.77
CA ASN A 245 -2.13 -6.94 -0.44
C ASN A 245 -3.67 -6.70 -0.37
N TRP A 246 -4.47 -7.50 -1.09
CA TRP A 246 -5.93 -7.51 -1.01
C TRP A 246 -6.41 -7.82 0.41
N GLN A 247 -5.83 -8.85 1.03
CA GLN A 247 -6.20 -9.23 2.39
C GLN A 247 -5.87 -8.13 3.39
N SER A 248 -4.73 -7.45 3.21
CA SER A 248 -4.35 -6.33 4.07
C SER A 248 -5.39 -5.19 4.03
N TRP A 249 -5.92 -4.88 2.84
CA TRP A 249 -7.02 -3.92 2.71
C TRP A 249 -8.35 -4.44 3.26
N HIS A 250 -8.66 -5.73 3.09
CA HIS A 250 -9.85 -6.34 3.70
C HIS A 250 -9.79 -6.23 5.22
N ASN A 251 -8.63 -6.51 5.82
CA ASN A 251 -8.41 -6.40 7.25
C ASN A 251 -8.60 -4.95 7.73
N ALA A 252 -8.03 -3.97 7.02
CA ALA A 252 -8.20 -2.55 7.35
C ALA A 252 -9.68 -2.11 7.31
N ALA A 253 -10.43 -2.58 6.31
CA ALA A 253 -11.87 -2.32 6.21
C ALA A 253 -12.64 -3.00 7.35
N MET A 254 -12.29 -4.25 7.71
CA MET A 254 -12.92 -4.97 8.81
C MET A 254 -12.66 -4.30 10.17
N VAL A 255 -11.44 -3.82 10.42
CA VAL A 255 -11.09 -3.08 11.64
C VAL A 255 -11.84 -1.75 11.71
N THR A 256 -11.74 -0.94 10.66
CA THR A 256 -12.33 0.41 10.66
C THR A 256 -13.86 0.38 10.66
N ALA A 257 -14.47 -0.27 9.68
CA ALA A 257 -15.92 -0.30 9.55
C ALA A 257 -16.58 -1.18 10.62
N GLY A 258 -15.93 -2.26 11.05
CA GLY A 258 -16.38 -3.11 12.16
C GLY A 258 -16.50 -2.34 13.48
N ALA A 259 -15.51 -1.52 13.79
CA ALA A 259 -15.54 -0.67 14.97
C ALA A 259 -16.66 0.38 14.91
N LEU A 260 -16.88 1.03 13.76
CA LEU A 260 -17.94 2.03 13.56
C LEU A 260 -19.36 1.49 13.69
N ILE A 261 -19.56 0.20 13.36
CA ILE A 261 -20.87 -0.46 13.55
C ILE A 261 -20.97 -1.20 14.87
N HIS A 262 -19.97 -1.02 15.76
CA HIS A 262 -19.84 -1.66 17.07
C HIS A 262 -19.92 -3.19 17.03
N ASP A 263 -19.37 -3.81 15.98
CA ASP A 263 -19.31 -5.25 15.82
C ASP A 263 -17.86 -5.73 15.91
N LYS A 264 -17.48 -6.13 17.13
CA LYS A 264 -16.13 -6.60 17.48
C LYS A 264 -15.68 -7.82 16.67
N SER A 265 -16.62 -8.63 16.15
CA SER A 265 -16.25 -9.83 15.40
C SER A 265 -15.52 -9.49 14.10
N TRP A 266 -15.81 -8.34 13.49
CA TRP A 266 -15.06 -7.85 12.33
C TRP A 266 -13.69 -7.35 12.71
N VAL A 267 -13.58 -6.61 13.81
CA VAL A 267 -12.29 -6.10 14.32
C VAL A 267 -11.37 -7.27 14.67
N ASP A 268 -11.88 -8.25 15.41
CA ASP A 268 -11.15 -9.46 15.78
C ASP A 268 -10.71 -10.23 14.54
N ARG A 269 -11.60 -10.46 13.56
CA ARG A 269 -11.23 -11.12 12.31
C ARG A 269 -10.15 -10.36 11.54
N GLY A 270 -10.25 -9.03 11.46
CA GLY A 270 -9.27 -8.20 10.76
C GLY A 270 -7.87 -8.26 11.37
N ILE A 271 -7.76 -8.48 12.69
CA ILE A 271 -6.48 -8.50 13.41
C ILE A 271 -5.97 -9.92 13.63
N ASN A 272 -6.80 -10.78 14.22
CA ASN A 272 -6.45 -12.05 14.84
C ASN A 272 -6.72 -13.29 13.98
N ASP A 273 -7.35 -13.17 12.80
CA ASP A 273 -7.54 -14.33 11.92
C ASP A 273 -6.17 -14.97 11.58
N SER A 274 -5.96 -16.19 12.09
CA SER A 274 -4.69 -16.91 12.01
C SER A 274 -4.18 -17.20 10.60
N LYS A 275 -5.00 -17.01 9.57
CA LYS A 275 -4.69 -17.30 8.16
C LYS A 275 -4.75 -16.06 7.27
N ASN A 276 -5.27 -14.94 7.78
CA ASN A 276 -5.56 -13.78 6.95
C ASN A 276 -5.33 -12.44 7.66
N GLY A 277 -5.51 -12.38 8.98
CA GLY A 277 -5.52 -11.15 9.78
C GLY A 277 -4.20 -10.38 9.73
N PHE A 278 -4.21 -9.18 10.30
CA PHE A 278 -3.07 -8.28 10.37
C PHE A 278 -1.79 -9.00 10.85
N LEU A 279 -1.89 -9.74 11.95
CA LEU A 279 -0.75 -10.48 12.53
C LEU A 279 -0.22 -11.57 11.59
N PHE A 280 -1.11 -12.22 10.82
CA PHE A 280 -0.71 -13.18 9.80
C PHE A 280 0.04 -12.49 8.65
N GLN A 281 -0.43 -11.34 8.18
CA GLN A 281 0.22 -10.61 7.09
C GLN A 281 1.66 -10.22 7.44
N LEU A 282 1.88 -9.64 8.63
CA LEU A 282 3.22 -9.29 9.08
C LEU A 282 4.14 -10.51 9.12
N LYS A 283 3.64 -11.63 9.66
CA LYS A 283 4.43 -12.86 9.82
C LYS A 283 4.72 -13.60 8.50
N LYS A 284 3.86 -13.47 7.48
CA LYS A 284 3.86 -14.37 6.31
C LYS A 284 4.03 -13.66 4.97
N SER A 285 3.69 -12.39 4.89
CA SER A 285 3.73 -11.62 3.64
C SER A 285 5.01 -10.80 3.49
N LEU A 286 5.89 -10.83 4.49
CA LEU A 286 7.17 -10.13 4.49
C LEU A 286 8.32 -11.14 4.36
N THR A 287 9.37 -10.72 3.66
CA THR A 287 10.67 -11.38 3.73
C THR A 287 11.28 -11.14 5.11
N PRO A 288 12.27 -11.94 5.55
CA PRO A 288 12.96 -11.72 6.83
C PRO A 288 13.54 -10.30 7.00
N ASP A 289 13.86 -9.62 5.89
CA ASP A 289 14.39 -8.26 5.86
C ASP A 289 13.30 -7.17 5.97
N GLY A 290 12.02 -7.54 5.93
CA GLY A 290 10.87 -6.63 5.96
C GLY A 290 10.39 -6.14 4.60
N LEU A 291 10.85 -6.73 3.49
CA LEU A 291 10.32 -6.43 2.16
C LEU A 291 9.00 -7.17 1.94
N TRP A 292 8.00 -6.51 1.38
CA TRP A 292 6.80 -7.18 0.88
C TRP A 292 7.16 -8.25 -0.17
N TYR A 293 6.59 -9.45 -0.05
CA TYR A 293 7.01 -10.63 -0.82
C TYR A 293 6.93 -10.49 -2.36
N GLU A 294 6.13 -9.55 -2.87
CA GLU A 294 6.01 -9.27 -4.31
C GLU A 294 7.26 -8.56 -4.88
N SER A 295 8.19 -8.12 -4.03
CA SER A 295 9.45 -7.46 -4.39
C SER A 295 9.30 -6.29 -5.38
N SER A 296 8.22 -5.52 -5.24
CA SER A 296 7.94 -4.30 -5.98
C SER A 296 7.57 -3.17 -5.02
N TRP A 297 8.16 -1.99 -5.20
CA TRP A 297 7.97 -0.88 -4.25
C TRP A 297 6.56 -0.30 -4.26
N GLY A 298 5.94 -0.18 -5.42
CA GLY A 298 4.53 0.21 -5.52
C GLY A 298 3.63 -0.69 -4.67
N TYR A 299 3.86 -2.00 -4.72
CA TYR A 299 3.11 -2.98 -3.93
C TYR A 299 3.51 -3.02 -2.46
N HIS A 300 4.79 -2.80 -2.16
CA HIS A 300 5.28 -2.62 -0.80
C HIS A 300 4.53 -1.50 -0.09
N PHE A 301 4.51 -0.29 -0.67
CA PHE A 301 3.85 0.85 -0.06
C PHE A 301 2.32 0.73 -0.10
N TYR A 302 1.76 0.06 -1.10
CA TYR A 302 0.32 -0.19 -1.15
C TYR A 302 -0.16 -1.12 -0.03
N ALA A 303 0.60 -2.19 0.27
CA ALA A 303 0.34 -3.04 1.42
C ALA A 303 0.63 -2.32 2.75
N LEU A 304 1.74 -1.58 2.83
CA LEU A 304 2.12 -0.80 4.01
C LEU A 304 1.06 0.21 4.40
N GLN A 305 0.42 0.87 3.43
CA GLN A 305 -0.67 1.81 3.69
C GLN A 305 -1.88 1.12 4.36
N ALA A 306 -2.25 -0.09 3.90
CA ALA A 306 -3.35 -0.85 4.49
C ALA A 306 -3.03 -1.34 5.92
N LEU A 307 -1.80 -1.80 6.14
CA LEU A 307 -1.31 -2.18 7.46
C LEU A 307 -1.28 -0.97 8.40
N THR A 308 -0.78 0.17 7.93
CA THR A 308 -0.77 1.45 8.67
C THR A 308 -2.18 1.89 9.05
N ALA A 309 -3.15 1.82 8.12
CA ALA A 309 -4.54 2.15 8.40
C ALA A 309 -5.15 1.23 9.48
N SER A 310 -4.80 -0.06 9.48
CA SER A 310 -5.22 -1.01 10.52
C SER A 310 -4.60 -0.66 11.88
N ALA A 311 -3.29 -0.36 11.90
CA ALA A 311 -2.55 -0.03 13.11
C ALA A 311 -3.02 1.30 13.74
N GLU A 312 -3.26 2.34 12.92
CA GLU A 312 -3.80 3.62 13.43
C GLU A 312 -5.24 3.48 13.93
N ALA A 313 -6.08 2.72 13.24
CA ALA A 313 -7.43 2.44 13.73
C ALA A 313 -7.36 1.69 15.07
N ALA A 314 -6.52 0.66 15.18
CA ALA A 314 -6.32 -0.08 16.42
C ALA A 314 -5.80 0.81 17.56
N ARG A 315 -4.80 1.67 17.30
CA ARG A 315 -4.25 2.61 18.29
C ARG A 315 -5.34 3.52 18.87
N ARG A 316 -6.21 4.07 18.02
CA ARG A 316 -7.32 4.92 18.46
C ARG A 316 -8.41 4.15 19.21
N LEU A 317 -8.52 2.84 18.99
CA LEU A 317 -9.38 1.94 19.75
C LEU A 317 -8.73 1.45 21.07
N GLY A 318 -7.48 1.81 21.35
CA GLY A 318 -6.76 1.39 22.55
C GLY A 318 -6.04 0.03 22.43
N MET A 319 -5.82 -0.44 21.20
CA MET A 319 -5.03 -1.65 20.92
C MET A 319 -3.68 -1.25 20.30
N ASP A 320 -2.59 -1.93 20.69
CA ASP A 320 -1.27 -1.66 20.11
C ASP A 320 -0.93 -2.70 19.03
N LEU A 321 -0.92 -2.24 17.77
CA LEU A 321 -0.41 -3.00 16.62
C LEU A 321 0.93 -2.45 16.12
N TRP A 322 1.41 -1.36 16.71
CA TRP A 322 2.66 -0.71 16.35
C TRP A 322 3.85 -1.36 17.03
N ASP A 323 3.67 -2.10 18.13
CA ASP A 323 4.71 -2.94 18.73
C ASP A 323 5.03 -4.16 17.85
N SER A 324 5.66 -3.92 16.70
CA SER A 324 6.08 -4.93 15.73
C SER A 324 7.36 -4.51 15.01
N GLU A 325 8.42 -5.28 15.22
CA GLU A 325 9.70 -5.09 14.50
C GLU A 325 9.52 -5.27 12.99
N ASP A 326 8.70 -6.22 12.57
CA ASP A 326 8.44 -6.50 11.15
C ASP A 326 7.74 -5.33 10.47
N LEU A 327 6.74 -4.73 11.13
CA LEU A 327 6.09 -3.52 10.63
C LEU A 327 7.09 -2.36 10.57
N LYS A 328 7.91 -2.16 11.61
CA LYS A 328 8.95 -1.13 11.64
C LYS A 328 9.96 -1.28 10.49
N LYS A 329 10.36 -2.52 10.16
CA LYS A 329 11.25 -2.80 9.03
C LYS A 329 10.66 -2.34 7.70
N MET A 330 9.36 -2.48 7.48
CA MET A 330 8.72 -1.99 6.25
C MET A 330 8.93 -0.48 6.04
N PHE A 331 8.91 0.33 7.10
CA PHE A 331 9.14 1.77 6.98
C PHE A 331 10.62 2.14 6.82
N THR A 332 11.52 1.40 7.46
CA THR A 332 12.94 1.76 7.52
C THR A 332 13.75 1.17 6.37
N LEU A 333 13.43 -0.04 5.90
CA LEU A 333 14.10 -0.74 4.80
C LEU A 333 14.26 0.10 3.51
N PRO A 334 13.26 0.88 3.06
CA PRO A 334 13.37 1.63 1.81
C PRO A 334 14.54 2.64 1.79
N THR A 335 15.02 3.11 2.96
CA THR A 335 16.21 4.00 3.01
C THR A 335 17.46 3.34 2.46
N SER A 336 17.67 2.07 2.76
CA SER A 336 18.83 1.30 2.27
C SER A 336 18.84 1.19 0.74
N TYR A 337 17.65 1.22 0.12
CA TYR A 337 17.43 1.12 -1.32
C TYR A 337 17.45 2.44 -2.06
N THR A 338 17.63 3.57 -1.37
CA THR A 338 17.62 4.88 -2.04
C THR A 338 18.84 5.01 -2.94
N MET A 339 18.63 5.23 -4.23
CA MET A 339 19.68 5.32 -5.25
C MET A 339 20.21 6.76 -5.37
N ALA A 340 21.25 6.97 -6.18
CA ALA A 340 21.95 8.26 -6.35
C ALA A 340 21.04 9.47 -6.65
N ASN A 341 19.88 9.24 -7.28
CA ASN A 341 18.89 10.25 -7.65
C ASN A 341 17.75 10.40 -6.62
N GLY A 342 17.76 9.63 -5.52
CA GLY A 342 16.71 9.59 -4.52
C GLY A 342 15.53 8.66 -4.84
N SER A 343 15.53 7.96 -5.98
CA SER A 343 14.50 6.97 -6.31
C SER A 343 14.81 5.61 -5.71
N LEU A 344 13.82 4.73 -5.71
CA LEU A 344 14.00 3.30 -5.43
C LEU A 344 14.18 2.54 -6.76
N PRO A 345 14.88 1.39 -6.76
CA PRO A 345 15.06 0.60 -7.97
C PRO A 345 13.74 0.00 -8.43
N ARG A 346 13.43 0.06 -9.73
CA ARG A 346 12.12 -0.28 -10.29
C ARG A 346 11.90 -1.78 -10.48
N PHE A 347 12.02 -2.54 -9.41
CA PHE A 347 11.82 -4.00 -9.44
C PHE A 347 10.35 -4.37 -9.61
N GLY A 348 10.12 -5.41 -10.41
CA GLY A 348 8.78 -5.91 -10.73
C GLY A 348 7.88 -4.84 -11.36
N ASP A 349 6.59 -4.90 -11.05
CA ASP A 349 5.58 -3.97 -11.57
C ASP A 349 5.64 -2.54 -10.96
N ASP A 350 6.84 -2.07 -10.59
CA ASP A 350 7.05 -0.70 -10.15
C ASP A 350 7.07 0.28 -11.34
N VAL A 351 6.62 1.50 -11.13
CA VAL A 351 6.62 2.54 -12.17
C VAL A 351 7.74 3.55 -11.95
N ASP A 352 7.67 4.25 -10.82
CA ASP A 352 8.55 5.36 -10.45
C ASP A 352 8.47 5.67 -8.95
N THR A 353 8.52 4.63 -8.11
CA THR A 353 8.33 4.84 -6.67
C THR A 353 9.49 5.65 -6.06
N ASN A 354 9.12 6.71 -5.35
CA ASN A 354 10.03 7.60 -4.63
C ASN A 354 9.53 7.79 -3.19
N LEU A 355 10.44 7.77 -2.22
CA LEU A 355 10.12 7.89 -0.79
C LEU A 355 9.36 9.16 -0.44
N SER A 356 9.65 10.27 -1.11
CA SER A 356 8.96 11.55 -0.87
C SER A 356 7.44 11.45 -1.08
N ARG A 357 6.95 10.53 -1.92
CA ARG A 357 5.51 10.31 -2.15
C ARG A 357 4.81 9.65 -0.95
N PHE A 358 5.59 9.04 -0.06
CA PHE A 358 5.14 8.28 1.11
C PHE A 358 5.61 8.91 2.42
N GLU A 359 6.02 10.18 2.39
CA GLU A 359 6.43 10.94 3.58
C GLU A 359 5.36 10.88 4.70
N PHE A 360 4.08 10.95 4.32
CA PHE A 360 2.96 10.86 5.27
C PHE A 360 2.95 9.53 6.05
N LEU A 361 3.36 8.42 5.44
CA LEU A 361 3.48 7.13 6.12
C LEU A 361 4.63 7.14 7.12
N MET A 362 5.75 7.79 6.77
CA MET A 362 6.90 7.94 7.67
C MET A 362 6.57 8.82 8.87
N GLU A 363 5.78 9.87 8.67
CA GLU A 363 5.29 10.75 9.75
C GLU A 363 4.43 9.97 10.76
N ILE A 364 3.51 9.13 10.28
CA ILE A 364 2.70 8.24 11.12
C ILE A 364 3.59 7.26 11.89
N ALA A 365 4.51 6.60 11.18
CA ALA A 365 5.41 5.63 11.80
C ALA A 365 6.37 6.29 12.80
N TYR A 366 6.87 7.49 12.53
CA TYR A 366 7.69 8.23 13.49
C TYR A 366 6.90 8.54 14.77
N ASN A 367 5.61 8.90 14.66
CA ASN A 367 4.80 9.08 15.85
C ASN A 367 4.73 7.81 16.72
N ALA A 368 4.65 6.63 16.11
CA ALA A 368 4.62 5.35 16.81
C ALA A 368 6.00 4.93 17.37
N TYR A 369 7.05 4.98 16.57
CA TYR A 369 8.36 4.39 16.91
C TYR A 369 9.39 5.38 17.47
N LYS A 370 9.19 6.69 17.24
CA LYS A 370 10.18 7.76 17.54
C LYS A 370 11.58 7.46 17.00
N ASP A 371 11.67 6.76 15.86
CA ASP A 371 12.93 6.34 15.27
C ASP A 371 13.60 7.49 14.50
N PRO A 372 14.88 7.82 14.77
CA PRO A 372 15.60 8.89 14.07
C PRO A 372 15.71 8.71 12.55
N VAL A 373 15.69 7.47 12.06
CA VAL A 373 15.70 7.16 10.62
C VAL A 373 14.39 7.63 9.97
N LEU A 374 13.26 7.40 10.64
CA LEU A 374 11.95 7.89 10.19
C LEU A 374 11.87 9.41 10.27
N LEU A 375 12.39 10.00 11.35
CA LEU A 375 12.47 11.46 11.49
C LEU A 375 13.31 12.11 10.37
N GLY A 376 14.36 11.44 9.90
CA GLY A 376 15.17 11.89 8.78
C GLY A 376 14.46 11.82 7.42
N MET A 377 13.36 11.08 7.32
CA MET A 377 12.57 10.93 6.08
C MET A 377 11.38 11.88 5.98
N VAL A 378 11.05 12.60 7.05
CA VAL A 378 9.96 13.59 7.04
C VAL A 378 10.49 15.01 6.89
N SER A 379 9.66 15.89 6.35
CA SER A 379 9.94 17.32 6.17
C SER A 379 9.78 18.08 7.48
N ASP A 380 10.44 19.24 7.56
CA ASP A 380 10.20 20.23 8.62
C ASP A 380 8.94 21.06 8.36
N LYS A 381 8.39 21.01 7.14
CA LYS A 381 7.17 21.75 6.80
C LYS A 381 5.98 21.09 7.48
N PRO A 382 5.07 21.86 8.12
CA PRO A 382 3.85 21.31 8.66
C PRO A 382 3.07 20.49 7.61
N SER A 383 2.61 19.33 8.03
CA SER A 383 1.69 18.44 7.33
C SER A 383 0.53 18.07 8.24
N LEU A 384 -0.55 17.53 7.66
CA LEU A 384 -1.72 17.06 8.42
C LEU A 384 -1.30 16.15 9.58
N HIS A 385 -0.45 15.16 9.30
CA HIS A 385 -0.01 14.19 10.29
C HIS A 385 0.91 14.81 11.35
N SER A 386 1.83 15.70 10.96
CA SER A 386 2.68 16.39 11.96
C SER A 386 1.87 17.24 12.95
N ILE A 387 0.76 17.82 12.49
CA ILE A 387 -0.15 18.62 13.33
C ILE A 387 -0.98 17.71 14.23
N ILE A 388 -1.58 16.66 13.67
CA ILE A 388 -2.37 15.66 14.42
C ILE A 388 -1.54 15.02 15.54
N PHE A 389 -0.25 14.80 15.30
CA PHE A 389 0.65 14.18 16.27
C PHE A 389 1.44 15.19 17.11
N ASP A 390 1.18 16.49 16.94
CA ASP A 390 1.89 17.59 17.64
C ASP A 390 3.42 17.44 17.62
N ARG A 391 3.99 17.06 16.46
CA ARG A 391 5.43 16.80 16.35
C ARG A 391 6.23 18.08 16.58
N GLN A 392 7.05 18.09 17.62
CA GLN A 392 7.94 19.21 17.97
C GLN A 392 9.37 19.00 17.43
N GLU A 393 9.77 17.75 17.19
CA GLU A 393 11.13 17.47 16.74
C GLU A 393 11.31 17.87 15.28
N LYS A 394 12.42 18.55 14.99
CA LYS A 394 12.83 18.85 13.62
C LYS A 394 13.36 17.60 12.95
N SER A 395 13.13 17.50 11.64
CA SER A 395 13.76 16.50 10.80
C SER A 395 15.26 16.56 11.00
N THR A 396 15.88 15.42 11.28
CA THR A 396 17.33 15.34 11.45
C THR A 396 18.07 15.57 10.14
N LYS A 397 17.35 15.54 8.99
CA LYS A 397 17.87 15.66 7.62
C LYS A 397 19.27 15.08 7.51
N GLN A 398 19.44 13.84 7.95
CA GLN A 398 20.71 13.17 7.70
C GLN A 398 20.57 12.51 6.32
N PRO A 399 21.19 13.04 5.26
CA PRO A 399 21.50 12.24 4.09
C PRO A 399 22.56 11.24 4.54
N THR A 400 22.19 10.24 5.33
CA THR A 400 23.06 9.08 5.49
C THR A 400 23.07 8.43 4.12
N ARG A 401 24.19 8.58 3.40
CA ARG A 401 24.42 7.83 2.18
C ARG A 401 24.16 6.36 2.51
N PRO A 402 23.23 5.70 1.80
CA PRO A 402 22.93 4.32 2.07
C PRO A 402 24.21 3.48 2.01
N LYS A 403 24.33 2.52 2.93
CA LYS A 403 25.48 1.60 2.97
C LYS A 403 25.19 0.42 2.05
N SER A 404 26.25 -0.14 1.46
CA SER A 404 26.16 -1.42 0.78
C SER A 404 25.63 -2.48 1.74
N LEU A 405 24.67 -3.28 1.29
CA LEU A 405 23.96 -4.25 2.13
C LEU A 405 23.53 -5.47 1.31
N LEU A 406 23.73 -6.65 1.87
CA LEU A 406 23.13 -7.89 1.38
C LEU A 406 21.83 -8.16 2.14
N LEU A 407 20.73 -8.26 1.41
CA LEU A 407 19.41 -8.60 1.92
C LEU A 407 19.06 -10.00 1.42
N GLU A 408 19.55 -11.03 2.11
CA GLU A 408 19.44 -12.42 1.65
C GLU A 408 17.99 -12.90 1.57
N GLY A 409 17.15 -12.49 2.52
CA GLY A 409 15.74 -12.87 2.56
C GLY A 409 14.92 -12.24 1.44
N ALA A 410 15.21 -10.97 1.13
CA ALA A 410 14.66 -10.27 -0.03
C ALA A 410 15.27 -10.73 -1.36
N GLY A 411 16.48 -11.27 -1.30
CA GLY A 411 17.27 -11.67 -2.45
C GLY A 411 17.80 -10.49 -3.25
N HIS A 412 18.27 -9.45 -2.57
CA HIS A 412 18.84 -8.27 -3.18
C HIS A 412 20.23 -7.96 -2.60
N ALA A 413 21.13 -7.47 -3.43
CA ALA A 413 22.37 -6.85 -2.97
C ALA A 413 22.40 -5.40 -3.41
N LEU A 414 22.64 -4.50 -2.45
CA LEU A 414 22.73 -3.06 -2.64
C LEU A 414 24.21 -2.68 -2.53
N LEU A 415 24.71 -2.00 -3.56
CA LEU A 415 26.09 -1.56 -3.65
C LEU A 415 26.08 -0.04 -3.75
N HIS A 416 26.75 0.63 -2.83
CA HIS A 416 26.86 2.08 -2.81
C HIS A 416 28.32 2.49 -2.72
N SER A 417 28.70 3.49 -3.51
CA SER A 417 30.05 4.06 -3.52
C SER A 417 30.06 5.43 -2.84
N ALA A 418 31.20 5.78 -2.24
CA ALA A 418 31.44 7.08 -1.63
C ALA A 418 31.94 8.16 -2.61
N GLY A 419 32.13 7.84 -3.90
CA GLY A 419 32.60 8.78 -4.92
C GLY A 419 31.61 9.91 -5.20
N ASP A 420 32.08 11.01 -5.79
CA ASP A 420 31.27 12.21 -6.08
C ASP A 420 30.14 11.96 -7.08
N ALA A 421 30.33 11.00 -7.99
CA ALA A 421 29.29 10.54 -8.90
C ALA A 421 28.14 9.82 -8.16
N GLY A 422 28.31 9.44 -6.90
CA GLY A 422 27.32 8.74 -6.10
C GLY A 422 26.92 7.40 -6.71
N LEU A 423 27.88 6.67 -7.29
CA LEU A 423 27.58 5.43 -8.01
C LEU A 423 26.89 4.42 -7.08
N SER A 424 25.79 3.84 -7.54
CA SER A 424 25.06 2.82 -6.78
C SER A 424 24.45 1.77 -7.70
N ALA A 425 24.43 0.51 -7.28
CA ALA A 425 23.83 -0.58 -8.02
C ALA A 425 22.96 -1.45 -7.11
N ALA A 426 21.97 -2.10 -7.69
CA ALA A 426 21.21 -3.13 -7.00
C ALA A 426 21.10 -4.36 -7.89
N LEU A 427 21.46 -5.53 -7.34
CA LEU A 427 21.35 -6.84 -8.00
C LEU A 427 20.15 -7.60 -7.41
N SER A 428 19.29 -8.14 -8.27
CA SER A 428 18.17 -9.00 -7.87
C SER A 428 18.46 -10.47 -8.15
N PHE A 429 18.46 -11.29 -7.10
CA PHE A 429 18.62 -12.74 -7.15
C PHE A 429 17.52 -13.49 -6.40
N GLY A 430 16.56 -12.79 -5.79
CA GLY A 430 15.49 -13.37 -4.99
C GLY A 430 14.47 -14.20 -5.76
N GLY A 431 13.40 -14.59 -5.07
CA GLY A 431 12.29 -15.33 -5.65
C GLY A 431 11.57 -14.56 -6.77
N TYR A 432 10.68 -15.26 -7.49
CA TYR A 432 9.95 -14.68 -8.61
C TYR A 432 8.95 -13.57 -8.23
N GLY A 433 8.56 -13.41 -6.96
CA GLY A 433 7.66 -12.31 -6.55
C GLY A 433 6.19 -12.47 -6.99
N GLY A 434 5.79 -13.65 -7.49
CA GLY A 434 4.40 -13.94 -7.83
C GLY A 434 3.93 -13.24 -9.11
N TYR A 435 2.70 -12.70 -9.09
CA TYR A 435 2.09 -12.09 -10.28
C TYR A 435 2.82 -10.82 -10.73
N HIS A 436 3.36 -10.04 -9.78
CA HIS A 436 3.96 -8.73 -10.02
C HIS A 436 5.48 -8.75 -10.21
N GLY A 437 6.12 -9.92 -10.08
CA GLY A 437 7.55 -10.06 -10.37
C GLY A 437 7.83 -10.44 -11.82
N HIS A 438 9.06 -10.13 -12.25
CA HIS A 438 9.52 -10.26 -13.63
C HIS A 438 10.44 -11.47 -13.84
N LEU A 439 10.72 -11.80 -15.11
CA LEU A 439 11.58 -12.90 -15.53
C LEU A 439 13.02 -12.40 -15.70
N ASP A 440 13.61 -11.95 -14.59
CA ASP A 440 14.74 -11.02 -14.55
C ASP A 440 15.84 -11.45 -13.56
N LYS A 441 15.99 -12.74 -13.29
CA LYS A 441 16.93 -13.21 -12.28
C LYS A 441 18.36 -12.86 -12.68
N LEU A 442 19.08 -12.33 -11.69
CA LEU A 442 20.40 -11.70 -11.79
C LEU A 442 20.41 -10.40 -12.62
N SER A 443 19.25 -9.78 -12.90
CA SER A 443 19.18 -8.41 -13.41
C SER A 443 19.72 -7.43 -12.37
N PHE A 444 20.21 -6.29 -12.87
CA PHE A 444 20.70 -5.21 -12.03
C PHE A 444 20.23 -3.85 -12.56
N VAL A 445 20.22 -2.87 -11.67
CA VAL A 445 20.18 -1.46 -12.02
C VAL A 445 21.47 -0.79 -11.59
N PHE A 446 21.82 0.28 -12.28
CA PHE A 446 23.01 1.07 -11.98
C PHE A 446 22.68 2.55 -12.10
N TYR A 447 23.08 3.32 -11.10
CA TYR A 447 22.86 4.76 -11.00
C TYR A 447 24.19 5.48 -10.79
N GLY A 448 24.24 6.72 -11.24
CA GLY A 448 25.36 7.63 -11.09
C GLY A 448 25.00 9.00 -11.63
N TYR A 449 25.66 10.05 -11.14
CA TYR A 449 25.41 11.42 -11.57
C TYR A 449 23.92 11.82 -11.45
N ARG A 450 23.26 11.37 -10.37
CA ARG A 450 21.82 11.58 -10.12
C ARG A 450 20.91 11.04 -11.23
N SER A 451 21.36 10.05 -12.00
CA SER A 451 20.62 9.45 -13.10
C SER A 451 20.70 7.92 -13.03
N GLU A 452 19.72 7.24 -13.64
CA GLU A 452 19.76 5.81 -13.89
C GLU A 452 20.54 5.54 -15.18
N LEU A 453 21.63 4.78 -15.07
CA LEU A 453 22.58 4.51 -16.15
C LEU A 453 22.35 3.12 -16.78
N ALA A 454 22.07 2.10 -15.95
CA ALA A 454 21.55 0.81 -16.41
C ALA A 454 20.09 0.70 -15.96
N VAL A 455 19.20 0.87 -16.93
CA VAL A 455 17.78 1.10 -16.71
C VAL A 455 17.02 -0.20 -16.54
N ASP A 456 16.16 -0.28 -15.53
CA ASP A 456 15.07 -1.24 -15.50
C ASP A 456 13.78 -0.55 -15.95
N PRO A 457 13.04 -1.12 -16.92
CA PRO A 457 11.79 -0.53 -17.37
C PRO A 457 10.68 -0.57 -16.31
N GLY A 458 10.76 -1.48 -15.33
CA GLY A 458 9.67 -1.80 -14.41
C GLY A 458 8.39 -2.01 -15.21
N ARG A 459 7.39 -1.16 -14.96
CA ARG A 459 6.14 -1.08 -15.70
C ARG A 459 5.83 0.36 -16.09
N ALA A 460 5.26 0.59 -17.28
CA ALA A 460 4.73 1.91 -17.61
C ALA A 460 3.40 2.21 -16.89
N ALA A 461 3.24 3.45 -16.41
CA ALA A 461 1.99 3.94 -15.80
C ALA A 461 0.76 3.74 -16.70
N SER A 462 0.93 3.95 -18.00
CA SER A 462 -0.13 3.83 -19.02
C SER A 462 -0.52 2.39 -19.36
N GLN A 463 0.30 1.42 -18.96
CA GLN A 463 0.11 0.00 -19.29
C GLN A 463 -1.06 -0.60 -18.51
N ALA A 464 -1.81 -1.47 -19.15
CA ALA A 464 -2.81 -2.33 -18.53
C ALA A 464 -2.30 -3.78 -18.48
N TYR A 465 -2.51 -4.47 -17.35
CA TYR A 465 -2.11 -5.87 -17.14
C TYR A 465 -2.64 -6.88 -18.18
N ARG A 466 -3.75 -6.54 -18.86
CA ARG A 466 -4.37 -7.40 -19.88
C ARG A 466 -3.74 -7.31 -21.26
N LEU A 467 -2.91 -6.30 -21.51
CA LEU A 467 -2.30 -6.09 -22.82
C LEU A 467 -1.07 -6.98 -22.96
N PRO A 468 -0.83 -7.59 -24.15
CA PRO A 468 0.32 -8.46 -24.38
C PRO A 468 1.66 -7.82 -24.02
N ILE A 469 1.80 -6.49 -24.20
CA ILE A 469 3.01 -5.75 -23.83
C ILE A 469 3.43 -5.93 -22.37
N HIS A 470 2.49 -6.20 -21.46
CA HIS A 470 2.84 -6.49 -20.07
C HIS A 470 3.70 -7.75 -19.97
N THR A 471 3.21 -8.86 -20.53
CA THR A 471 3.87 -10.17 -20.45
C THR A 471 5.03 -10.30 -21.41
N GLU A 472 4.92 -9.71 -22.60
CA GLU A 472 5.86 -9.89 -23.71
C GLU A 472 7.01 -8.88 -23.70
N TRP A 473 6.86 -7.73 -23.03
CA TRP A 473 7.90 -6.72 -22.91
C TRP A 473 8.30 -6.49 -21.45
N TYR A 474 7.40 -5.92 -20.62
CA TYR A 474 7.77 -5.49 -19.26
C TYR A 474 8.18 -6.64 -18.35
N LYS A 475 7.52 -7.80 -18.43
CA LYS A 475 7.92 -8.99 -17.64
C LYS A 475 9.02 -9.83 -18.29
N ALA A 476 9.22 -9.70 -19.60
CA ALA A 476 10.11 -10.55 -20.36
C ALA A 476 11.58 -10.21 -20.08
N THR A 477 12.46 -11.22 -20.06
CA THR A 477 13.89 -11.04 -19.79
C THR A 477 14.55 -10.04 -20.74
N LEU A 478 14.07 -9.99 -21.99
CA LEU A 478 14.61 -9.16 -23.06
C LEU A 478 14.68 -7.66 -22.71
N SER A 479 13.77 -7.17 -21.86
CA SER A 479 13.69 -5.75 -21.50
C SER A 479 14.54 -5.38 -20.27
N HIS A 480 15.21 -6.34 -19.66
CA HIS A 480 15.99 -6.16 -18.43
C HIS A 480 17.49 -6.23 -18.71
N ASN A 481 18.31 -5.77 -17.76
CA ASN A 481 19.75 -5.95 -17.78
C ASN A 481 20.12 -7.39 -17.40
N ALA A 482 19.58 -8.40 -18.09
CA ALA A 482 19.71 -9.82 -17.78
C ALA A 482 20.19 -10.62 -19.00
N ILE A 483 20.64 -11.86 -18.77
CA ILE A 483 21.07 -12.76 -19.86
C ILE A 483 19.84 -13.42 -20.50
N VAL A 484 19.77 -13.34 -21.84
CA VAL A 484 18.82 -14.07 -22.68
C VAL A 484 19.52 -15.29 -23.30
N VAL A 485 18.97 -16.48 -23.10
CA VAL A 485 19.48 -17.73 -23.70
C VAL A 485 18.55 -18.16 -24.83
N ASP A 486 19.12 -18.43 -26.01
CA ASP A 486 18.41 -18.92 -27.20
C ASP A 486 17.18 -18.07 -27.61
N GLY A 487 17.23 -16.76 -27.35
CA GLY A 487 16.12 -15.84 -27.63
C GLY A 487 14.88 -16.02 -26.73
N ALA A 488 14.96 -16.87 -25.70
CA ALA A 488 13.85 -17.14 -24.80
C ALA A 488 13.98 -16.34 -23.49
N SER A 489 12.85 -15.88 -22.96
CA SER A 489 12.81 -15.36 -21.58
C SER A 489 13.08 -16.49 -20.58
N GLN A 490 13.65 -16.10 -19.44
CA GLN A 490 13.77 -16.93 -18.25
C GLN A 490 12.42 -17.49 -17.83
N ARG A 491 12.45 -18.57 -17.06
CA ARG A 491 11.30 -19.07 -16.29
C ARG A 491 11.30 -18.44 -14.90
N ALA A 492 10.15 -18.49 -14.23
CA ALA A 492 10.09 -18.17 -12.81
C ALA A 492 11.12 -19.04 -12.06
N GLY A 493 12.02 -18.37 -11.35
CA GLY A 493 13.15 -18.99 -10.67
C GLY A 493 13.62 -18.13 -9.50
N SER A 494 14.63 -18.64 -8.83
CA SER A 494 15.31 -17.99 -7.71
C SER A 494 16.80 -18.28 -7.78
N GLY A 495 17.59 -17.29 -7.40
CA GLY A 495 19.03 -17.42 -7.20
C GLY A 495 19.41 -17.32 -5.73
N LYS A 496 20.71 -17.20 -5.48
CA LYS A 496 21.28 -16.93 -4.16
C LYS A 496 22.59 -16.16 -4.31
N ALA A 497 22.94 -15.36 -3.32
CA ALA A 497 24.28 -14.81 -3.21
C ALA A 497 25.28 -15.92 -2.83
N LEU A 498 26.45 -15.89 -3.46
CA LEU A 498 27.60 -16.73 -3.15
C LEU A 498 28.68 -15.96 -2.39
N LEU A 499 28.78 -14.65 -2.65
CA LEU A 499 29.72 -13.76 -2.02
C LEU A 499 29.14 -12.36 -1.95
N PHE A 500 29.38 -11.66 -0.85
CA PHE A 500 29.19 -10.24 -0.71
C PHE A 500 30.33 -9.68 0.14
N GLY A 501 30.92 -8.59 -0.31
CA GLY A 501 31.98 -7.89 0.41
C GLY A 501 31.91 -6.39 0.14
N SER A 502 32.19 -5.58 1.16
CA SER A 502 32.19 -4.12 1.03
C SER A 502 33.31 -3.50 1.84
N SER A 503 34.09 -2.64 1.19
CA SER A 503 35.04 -1.70 1.75
C SER A 503 34.80 -0.31 1.13
N PRO A 504 35.45 0.76 1.64
CA PRO A 504 35.34 2.10 1.06
C PRO A 504 35.71 2.19 -0.44
N GLU A 505 36.56 1.28 -0.94
CA GLU A 505 37.12 1.30 -2.29
C GLU A 505 36.33 0.48 -3.34
N VAL A 506 35.34 -0.32 -2.93
CA VAL A 506 35.49 -1.79 -2.87
C VAL A 506 34.20 -2.54 -2.53
N THR A 507 33.09 -2.45 -3.28
CA THR A 507 31.94 -3.35 -3.03
C THR A 507 31.75 -4.39 -4.12
N ALA A 508 31.59 -5.66 -3.77
CA ALA A 508 31.35 -6.75 -4.70
C ALA A 508 30.25 -7.70 -4.23
N VAL A 509 29.48 -8.24 -5.19
CA VAL A 509 28.55 -9.34 -4.99
C VAL A 509 28.72 -10.36 -6.12
N LEU A 510 28.68 -11.65 -5.79
CA LEU A 510 28.53 -12.74 -6.75
C LEU A 510 27.24 -13.49 -6.40
N ALA A 511 26.35 -13.67 -7.37
CA ALA A 511 25.13 -14.46 -7.20
C ALA A 511 25.00 -15.52 -8.31
N GLU A 512 24.33 -16.64 -7.99
CA GLU A 512 24.03 -17.71 -8.94
C GLU A 512 22.53 -17.91 -9.13
N CYS A 513 22.13 -18.30 -10.34
CA CYS A 513 20.80 -18.78 -10.68
C CYS A 513 20.92 -19.94 -11.68
N ASN A 514 20.43 -21.11 -11.27
CA ASN A 514 20.43 -22.33 -12.08
C ASN A 514 19.01 -22.83 -12.43
N SER A 515 17.99 -22.03 -12.07
CA SER A 515 16.57 -22.38 -12.21
C SER A 515 15.86 -21.60 -13.32
N ALA A 516 16.41 -20.44 -13.71
CA ALA A 516 15.84 -19.57 -14.74
C ALA A 516 15.80 -20.21 -16.14
N TYR A 517 16.78 -21.05 -16.47
CA TYR A 517 16.85 -21.79 -17.73
C TYR A 517 17.20 -23.26 -17.47
N ARG A 518 16.61 -24.17 -18.25
CA ARG A 518 16.91 -25.60 -18.11
C ARG A 518 18.33 -25.89 -18.58
N GLY A 519 19.17 -26.37 -17.68
CA GLY A 519 20.53 -26.82 -18.02
C GLY A 519 21.54 -25.69 -18.20
N VAL A 520 21.22 -24.47 -17.76
CA VAL A 520 22.15 -23.34 -17.74
C VAL A 520 22.42 -22.94 -16.29
N ASP A 521 23.69 -22.90 -15.91
CA ASP A 521 24.17 -22.25 -14.69
C ASP A 521 24.63 -20.84 -15.08
N HIS A 522 23.98 -19.83 -14.50
CA HIS A 522 24.33 -18.43 -14.66
C HIS A 522 24.80 -17.89 -13.32
N ARG A 523 26.02 -17.33 -13.30
CA ARG A 523 26.52 -16.52 -12.19
C ARG A 523 26.85 -15.14 -12.68
N ARG A 524 26.50 -14.12 -11.88
CA ARG A 524 26.84 -12.73 -12.14
C ARG A 524 27.59 -12.15 -10.97
N MET A 525 28.72 -11.52 -11.27
CA MET A 525 29.45 -10.69 -10.33
C MET A 525 29.26 -9.23 -10.68
N LEU A 526 28.91 -8.41 -9.68
CA LEU A 526 29.02 -6.96 -9.75
C LEU A 526 30.18 -6.52 -8.85
N VAL A 527 31.04 -5.63 -9.35
CA VAL A 527 32.09 -4.96 -8.57
C VAL A 527 31.95 -3.46 -8.79
N LEU A 528 31.62 -2.73 -7.72
CA LEU A 528 31.40 -1.30 -7.73
C LEU A 528 32.56 -0.58 -7.03
N THR A 529 33.17 0.36 -7.74
CA THR A 529 34.21 1.27 -7.24
C THR A 529 33.69 2.72 -7.23
N PRO A 530 34.48 3.70 -6.75
CA PRO A 530 34.20 5.12 -6.96
C PRO A 530 33.98 5.56 -8.41
N ASP A 531 34.58 4.84 -9.36
CA ASP A 531 34.69 5.31 -10.75
C ASP A 531 33.84 4.50 -11.73
N TYR A 532 33.58 3.21 -11.45
CA TYR A 532 32.87 2.33 -12.38
C TYR A 532 32.12 1.18 -11.69
N LEU A 533 31.21 0.58 -12.46
CA LEU A 533 30.63 -0.73 -12.19
C LEU A 533 31.20 -1.74 -13.20
N LEU A 534 31.84 -2.80 -12.71
CA LEU A 534 32.24 -3.95 -13.50
C LEU A 534 31.20 -5.06 -13.36
N VAL A 535 30.72 -5.58 -14.48
CA VAL A 535 29.76 -6.68 -14.56
C VAL A 535 30.45 -7.88 -15.22
N VAL A 536 30.45 -9.02 -14.55
CA VAL A 536 31.05 -10.26 -15.07
C VAL A 536 30.02 -11.38 -15.02
N ASP A 537 29.70 -11.94 -16.20
CA ASP A 537 28.78 -13.07 -16.34
C ASP A 537 29.54 -14.38 -16.62
N PHE A 538 29.28 -15.40 -15.81
CA PHE A 538 29.75 -16.76 -16.00
C PHE A 538 28.57 -17.63 -16.43
N LEU A 539 28.66 -18.21 -17.62
CA LEU A 539 27.61 -19.04 -18.19
C LEU A 539 28.16 -20.42 -18.50
N LYS A 540 27.48 -21.45 -17.98
CA LYS A 540 27.75 -22.85 -18.31
C LYS A 540 26.46 -23.52 -18.76
N SER A 541 26.48 -24.11 -19.95
CA SER A 541 25.37 -24.91 -20.47
C SER A 541 25.74 -26.38 -20.47
N THR A 542 24.80 -27.24 -20.08
CA THR A 542 24.91 -28.70 -20.27
C THR A 542 24.48 -29.15 -21.66
N GLN A 543 23.96 -28.24 -22.48
CA GLN A 543 23.51 -28.47 -23.85
C GLN A 543 24.43 -27.72 -24.83
N ARG A 544 24.68 -28.31 -26.00
CA ARG A 544 25.35 -27.61 -27.10
C ARG A 544 24.47 -26.45 -27.57
N ARG A 545 25.09 -25.31 -27.90
CA ARG A 545 24.43 -24.16 -28.53
C ARG A 545 23.64 -24.66 -29.75
N LYS A 546 22.35 -24.35 -29.79
CA LYS A 546 21.49 -24.66 -30.94
C LYS A 546 21.82 -23.76 -32.13
#